data_AF-A0A6G1RZN1-F1
#
_entry.id   AF-A0A6G1RZN1-F1
#
_cell.length_a   1.000
_cell.length_b   1.000
_cell.length_c   1.000
_cell.angle_alpha   90.00
_cell.angle_beta   90.00
_cell.angle_gamma   90.00
#
_symmetry.space_group_name_H-M   'P 1'
#
loop_
_entity.id
_entity.type
_entity.pdbx_description
1 polymer ?
#
loop_
_entity_poly.entity_id
_entity_poly.type
_entity_poly.pdbx_seq_one_letter_code
_entity_poly.pdbx_strand_id
1 'polypeptide(L)'
;TACEAVNMEAACKPDGGEQSHQGSGMGAPGDSSMDCYLRSQGLYRKRVAKDGSCLFRAVAEQVLHSQSRHIDVRMACVDYLRKNREKFEAFIEGPFEDYLKCLENPQEWVGQVEISALSLMYKKDFIIYRGDR
;
A
#
# COMPACT_ATOMS: atom_id res chain seq x y z
N THR A 1 5.55 1.39 9.29
CA THR A 1 4.07 1.47 9.25
C THR A 1 3.67 1.77 7.82
N ALA A 2 2.73 0.99 7.27
CA ALA A 2 2.20 1.03 5.90
C ALA A 2 3.24 0.91 4.75
N CYS A 3 3.88 -0.25 4.57
CA CYS A 3 4.77 -0.48 3.42
C CYS A 3 4.37 -1.61 2.48
N GLU A 4 3.19 -2.22 2.63
CA GLU A 4 2.90 -3.48 1.95
C GLU A 4 1.53 -3.43 1.30
N ALA A 5 1.55 -3.13 -0.01
CA ALA A 5 0.37 -3.21 -0.86
C ALA A 5 -0.07 -4.68 -0.93
N VAL A 6 -1.28 -4.96 -0.46
CA VAL A 6 -1.90 -6.28 -0.54
C VAL A 6 -2.82 -6.28 -1.75
N ASN A 7 -2.53 -7.17 -2.71
CA ASN A 7 -3.33 -7.31 -3.92
C ASN A 7 -4.19 -8.58 -3.82
N MET A 8 -5.35 -8.58 -4.50
CA MET A 8 -6.23 -9.75 -4.60
C MET A 8 -6.14 -10.40 -5.99
N GLU A 9 -6.22 -11.74 -5.97
CA GLU A 9 -6.34 -12.73 -7.06
C GLU A 9 -5.07 -13.24 -7.77
N ALA A 10 -4.75 -14.51 -7.50
CA ALA A 10 -5.07 -15.59 -8.44
C ALA A 10 -5.30 -16.90 -7.66
N ALA A 11 -6.55 -17.36 -7.60
CA ALA A 11 -6.85 -18.73 -7.21
C ALA A 11 -6.21 -19.69 -8.23
N CYS A 12 -5.09 -20.35 -7.87
CA CYS A 12 -4.62 -21.50 -8.62
C CYS A 12 -5.69 -22.60 -8.50
N LYS A 13 -6.41 -22.88 -9.58
CA LYS A 13 -7.23 -24.09 -9.69
C LYS A 13 -6.30 -25.32 -9.71
N PRO A 14 -6.65 -26.45 -9.07
CA PRO A 14 -5.88 -27.68 -9.14
C PRO A 14 -6.28 -28.54 -10.37
N ASP A 15 -5.45 -29.57 -10.60
CA ASP A 15 -5.53 -30.68 -11.58
C ASP A 15 -4.99 -30.40 -13.00
N GLY A 16 -4.05 -31.16 -13.59
CA GLY A 16 -3.35 -32.38 -13.21
C GLY A 16 -2.57 -32.93 -14.44
N GLY A 17 -1.38 -33.52 -14.25
CA GLY A 17 -0.62 -34.22 -15.32
C GLY A 17 0.90 -34.33 -15.10
N GLU A 18 1.37 -35.57 -14.85
CA GLU A 18 2.77 -36.08 -14.85
C GLU A 18 3.59 -35.72 -16.11
N GLN A 19 4.94 -35.68 -16.21
CA GLN A 19 6.06 -36.31 -15.49
C GLN A 19 7.41 -35.62 -15.87
N SER A 20 8.41 -35.70 -14.97
CA SER A 20 9.88 -35.80 -15.21
C SER A 20 10.68 -34.63 -15.83
N HIS A 21 11.54 -33.98 -15.04
CA HIS A 21 13.02 -34.08 -15.11
C HIS A 21 13.72 -33.10 -14.16
N GLN A 22 14.88 -33.54 -13.66
CA GLN A 22 15.77 -32.89 -12.70
C GLN A 22 16.11 -31.42 -13.02
N GLY A 23 16.13 -30.58 -11.98
CA GLY A 23 16.68 -29.22 -12.08
C GLY A 23 16.67 -28.51 -10.73
N SER A 24 17.82 -28.54 -10.05
CA SER A 24 18.35 -27.55 -9.11
C SER A 24 17.37 -26.87 -8.15
N GLY A 25 17.50 -27.21 -6.86
CA GLY A 25 16.83 -26.54 -5.76
C GLY A 25 17.01 -25.02 -5.80
N MET A 26 15.98 -24.32 -6.26
CA MET A 26 15.78 -22.90 -5.98
C MET A 26 14.92 -22.83 -4.73
N GLY A 27 15.59 -22.71 -3.58
CA GLY A 27 14.92 -22.33 -2.35
C GLY A 27 14.13 -21.04 -2.61
N ALA A 28 12.81 -21.12 -2.46
CA ALA A 28 11.93 -19.98 -2.59
C ALA A 28 12.48 -18.82 -1.73
N PRO A 29 12.54 -17.59 -2.25
CA PRO A 29 13.20 -16.49 -1.55
C PRO A 29 12.41 -16.16 -0.29
N GLY A 30 12.88 -16.68 0.84
CA GLY A 30 12.51 -16.33 2.21
C GLY A 30 11.02 -16.13 2.43
N ASP A 31 10.28 -17.21 2.67
CA ASP A 31 8.90 -17.11 3.16
C ASP A 31 8.95 -16.49 4.56
N SER A 32 8.81 -15.17 4.62
CA SER A 32 8.61 -14.49 5.90
C SER A 32 7.30 -15.02 6.50
N SER A 33 7.21 -15.12 7.83
CA SER A 33 5.96 -15.56 8.50
C SER A 33 4.71 -14.85 7.94
N MET A 34 4.85 -13.58 7.54
CA MET A 34 3.77 -12.82 6.92
C MET A 34 3.44 -13.28 5.49
N ASP A 35 4.40 -13.66 4.66
CA ASP A 35 4.12 -14.10 3.29
C ASP A 35 3.37 -15.44 3.28
N CYS A 36 3.73 -16.36 4.19
CA CYS A 36 2.94 -17.56 4.49
C CYS A 36 1.49 -17.20 4.88
N TYR A 37 1.34 -16.26 5.81
CA TYR A 37 0.02 -15.83 6.28
C TYR A 37 -0.82 -15.22 5.14
N LEU A 38 -0.27 -14.28 4.36
CA LEU A 38 -0.95 -13.68 3.22
C LEU A 38 -1.36 -14.75 2.20
N ARG A 39 -0.46 -15.70 1.90
CA ARG A 39 -0.76 -16.81 0.99
C ARG A 39 -1.90 -17.69 1.49
N SER A 40 -1.96 -17.96 2.80
CA SER A 40 -3.08 -18.71 3.41
C SER A 40 -4.43 -18.01 3.24
N GLN A 41 -4.43 -16.68 3.07
CA GLN A 41 -5.61 -15.87 2.78
C GLN A 41 -5.88 -15.68 1.28
N GLY A 42 -5.10 -16.33 0.40
CA GLY A 42 -5.20 -16.13 -1.06
C GLY A 42 -4.64 -14.79 -1.54
N LEU A 43 -3.79 -14.15 -0.74
CA LEU A 43 -3.19 -12.85 -1.01
C LEU A 43 -1.69 -12.99 -1.26
N TYR A 44 -1.10 -11.98 -1.89
CA TYR A 44 0.34 -11.89 -2.02
C TYR A 44 0.81 -10.44 -1.89
N ARG A 45 2.06 -10.27 -1.47
CA ARG A 45 2.69 -8.95 -1.35
C ARG A 45 3.30 -8.54 -2.69
N LYS A 46 2.86 -7.41 -3.25
CA LYS A 46 3.55 -6.79 -4.39
C LYS A 46 4.68 -5.90 -3.87
N ARG A 47 5.87 -6.01 -4.46
CA ARG A 47 7.00 -5.15 -4.10
C ARG A 47 6.70 -3.70 -4.48
N VAL A 48 6.99 -2.80 -3.55
CA VAL A 48 6.93 -1.34 -3.70
C VAL A 48 8.30 -0.78 -3.30
N ALA A 49 8.72 0.32 -3.93
CA ALA A 49 9.94 1.01 -3.55
C ALA A 49 9.89 1.44 -2.08
N LYS A 50 10.99 1.26 -1.36
CA LYS A 50 11.13 1.65 0.05
C LYS A 50 11.59 3.12 0.14
N ASP A 51 10.73 4.03 -0.29
CA ASP A 51 10.96 5.48 -0.32
C ASP A 51 9.85 6.25 0.44
N GLY A 52 10.01 7.58 0.58
CA GLY A 52 9.01 8.46 1.21
C GLY A 52 7.66 8.54 0.46
N SER A 53 7.54 7.86 -0.68
CA SER A 53 6.31 7.77 -1.47
C SER A 53 5.68 6.37 -1.46
N CYS A 54 6.19 5.44 -0.64
CA CYS A 54 5.77 4.04 -0.63
C CYS A 54 4.25 3.86 -0.39
N LEU A 55 3.64 4.63 0.52
CA LEU A 55 2.18 4.60 0.73
C LEU A 55 1.44 4.96 -0.56
N PHE A 56 1.78 6.08 -1.18
CA PHE A 56 1.12 6.53 -2.40
C PHE A 56 1.34 5.59 -3.58
N ARG A 57 2.52 4.95 -3.66
CA ARG A 57 2.78 3.90 -4.66
C ARG A 57 1.89 2.68 -4.42
N ALA A 58 1.76 2.24 -3.17
CA ALA A 58 0.89 1.13 -2.79
C ALA A 58 -0.57 1.42 -3.14
N VAL A 59 -1.05 2.62 -2.83
CA VAL A 59 -2.43 3.03 -3.15
C VAL A 59 -2.63 3.20 -4.65
N ALA A 60 -1.69 3.82 -5.37
CA ALA A 60 -1.75 3.97 -6.82
C ALA A 60 -1.80 2.62 -7.53
N GLU A 61 -1.08 1.61 -7.04
CA GLU A 61 -1.20 0.25 -7.53
C GLU A 61 -2.61 -0.32 -7.29
N GLN A 62 -3.19 -0.13 -6.11
CA GLN A 62 -4.50 -0.71 -5.75
C GLN A 62 -5.69 -0.01 -6.44
N VAL A 63 -5.57 1.29 -6.74
CA VAL A 63 -6.70 2.08 -7.29
C VAL A 63 -6.52 2.47 -8.76
N LEU A 64 -5.28 2.53 -9.25
CA LEU A 64 -4.94 2.93 -10.63
C LEU A 64 -4.16 1.86 -11.38
N HIS A 65 -3.87 0.70 -10.76
CA HIS A 65 -3.08 -0.40 -11.34
C HIS A 65 -1.68 0.03 -11.83
N SER A 66 -1.13 1.10 -11.26
CA SER A 66 0.20 1.61 -11.62
C SER A 66 0.87 2.41 -10.50
N GLN A 67 1.99 1.90 -9.98
CA GLN A 67 2.83 2.63 -9.01
C GLN A 67 3.42 3.93 -9.55
N SER A 68 3.54 4.12 -10.87
CA SER A 68 4.10 5.37 -11.44
C SER A 68 3.20 6.58 -11.21
N ARG A 69 1.92 6.35 -10.94
CA ARG A 69 0.91 7.39 -10.67
C ARG A 69 0.85 7.83 -9.21
N HIS A 70 1.87 7.50 -8.40
CA HIS A 70 1.92 7.87 -6.98
C HIS A 70 1.87 9.40 -6.74
N ILE A 71 2.35 10.21 -7.68
CA ILE A 71 2.29 11.67 -7.62
C ILE A 71 0.82 12.14 -7.73
N ASP A 72 0.06 11.60 -8.68
CA ASP A 72 -1.37 11.88 -8.83
C ASP A 72 -2.14 11.58 -7.52
N VAL A 73 -1.85 10.43 -6.91
CA VAL A 73 -2.48 10.01 -5.65
C VAL A 73 -2.10 10.93 -4.49
N ARG A 74 -0.83 11.36 -4.41
CA ARG A 74 -0.37 12.32 -3.39
C ARG A 74 -1.09 13.65 -3.51
N MET A 75 -1.14 14.22 -4.72
CA MET A 75 -1.81 15.51 -4.95
C MET A 75 -3.32 15.40 -4.68
N ALA A 76 -3.95 14.31 -5.10
CA ALA A 76 -5.36 14.06 -4.78
C ALA A 76 -5.61 13.98 -3.26
N CYS A 77 -4.69 13.37 -2.50
CA CYS A 77 -4.76 13.34 -1.04
C CYS A 77 -4.68 14.74 -0.42
N VAL A 78 -3.72 15.56 -0.86
CA VAL A 78 -3.54 16.95 -0.39
C VAL A 78 -4.81 17.77 -0.68
N ASP A 79 -5.34 17.67 -1.89
CA ASP A 79 -6.56 18.37 -2.28
C ASP A 79 -7.78 17.91 -1.50
N TYR A 80 -7.87 16.60 -1.21
CA TYR A 80 -8.95 16.05 -0.41
C TYR A 80 -8.91 16.55 1.04
N LEU A 81 -7.71 16.56 1.65
CA LEU A 81 -7.50 17.11 2.99
C LEU A 81 -7.90 18.60 3.02
N ARG A 82 -7.42 19.39 2.04
CA ARG A 82 -7.74 20.82 1.92
C ARG A 82 -9.24 21.09 1.83
N LYS A 83 -9.98 20.28 1.06
CA LYS A 83 -11.44 20.41 0.88
C LYS A 83 -12.26 19.95 2.08
N ASN A 84 -11.68 19.19 2.99
CA ASN A 84 -12.35 18.62 4.17
C ASN A 84 -11.62 19.01 5.45
N ARG A 85 -11.05 20.22 5.49
CA ARG A 85 -10.20 20.71 6.58
C ARG A 85 -10.85 20.50 7.95
N GLU A 86 -12.13 20.79 8.07
CA GLU A 86 -12.93 20.66 9.29
C GLU A 86 -12.95 19.25 9.88
N LYS A 87 -12.69 18.22 9.06
CA LYS A 87 -12.64 16.82 9.49
C LYS A 87 -11.25 16.37 9.92
N PHE A 88 -10.19 16.99 9.40
CA PHE A 88 -8.82 16.51 9.55
C PHE A 88 -7.94 17.41 10.41
N GLU A 89 -8.23 18.71 10.48
CA GLU A 89 -7.39 19.69 11.17
C GLU A 89 -7.18 19.35 12.65
N ALA A 90 -8.18 18.80 13.34
CA ALA A 90 -8.07 18.39 14.73
C ALA A 90 -7.08 17.23 14.97
N PHE A 91 -6.68 16.50 13.92
CA PHE A 91 -5.74 15.39 13.98
C PHE A 91 -4.33 15.75 13.48
N ILE A 92 -4.13 17.00 13.08
CA ILE A 92 -2.87 17.50 12.54
C ILE A 92 -2.17 18.35 13.60
N GLU A 93 -0.89 18.08 13.81
CA GLU A 93 -0.05 18.88 14.69
C GLU A 93 0.48 20.11 13.95
N GLY A 94 0.30 21.29 14.55
CA GLY A 94 0.75 22.56 13.98
C GLY A 94 -0.21 23.16 12.95
N PRO A 95 0.23 24.19 12.21
CA PRO A 95 -0.61 24.88 11.23
C PRO A 95 -0.99 23.96 10.06
N PHE A 96 -2.30 23.83 9.81
CA PHE A 96 -2.83 22.96 8.75
C PHE A 96 -2.22 23.22 7.36
N GLU A 97 -2.04 24.48 6.98
CA GLU A 97 -1.47 24.82 5.67
C GLU A 97 0.01 24.41 5.55
N ASP A 98 0.77 24.47 6.64
CA ASP A 98 2.17 24.05 6.63
C ASP A 98 2.27 22.53 6.57
N TYR A 99 1.35 21.82 7.23
CA TYR A 99 1.20 20.37 7.07
C TYR A 99 0.94 19.98 5.61
N LEU A 100 0.01 20.65 4.91
CA LEU A 100 -0.27 20.35 3.50
C LEU A 100 0.94 20.62 2.60
N LYS A 101 1.66 21.73 2.81
CA LYS A 101 2.89 22.02 2.05
C LYS A 101 3.96 20.96 2.27
N CYS A 102 4.13 20.49 3.51
CA CYS A 102 5.02 19.36 3.79
C CYS A 102 4.54 18.12 3.02
N LEU A 103 3.25 17.79 3.07
CA LEU A 103 2.73 16.60 2.40
C LEU A 103 2.93 16.59 0.87
N GLU A 104 3.04 17.75 0.23
CA GLU A 104 3.40 17.89 -1.19
C GLU A 104 4.85 17.44 -1.49
N ASN A 105 5.76 17.51 -0.51
CA ASN A 105 7.15 17.05 -0.66
C ASN A 105 7.20 15.50 -0.70
N PRO A 106 7.76 14.89 -1.77
CA PRO A 106 7.78 13.43 -1.96
C PRO A 106 8.59 12.65 -0.91
N GLN A 107 9.42 13.34 -0.12
CA GLN A 107 10.22 12.75 0.95
C GLN A 107 9.53 12.79 2.32
N GLU A 108 8.41 13.51 2.44
CA GLU A 108 7.71 13.59 3.72
C GLU A 108 7.06 12.28 4.12
N TRP A 109 7.11 12.03 5.43
CA TRP A 109 6.53 10.86 6.04
C TRP A 109 5.03 11.02 6.16
N VAL A 110 4.33 9.92 5.90
CA VAL A 110 2.87 9.85 5.91
C VAL A 110 2.39 8.94 7.01
N GLY A 111 1.20 9.26 7.54
CA GLY A 111 0.64 8.61 8.71
C GLY A 111 -0.82 8.22 8.54
N GLN A 112 -1.50 8.15 9.68
CA GLN A 112 -2.89 7.70 9.78
C GLN A 112 -3.87 8.67 9.09
N VAL A 113 -3.55 9.96 9.08
CA VAL A 113 -4.37 11.01 8.45
C VAL A 113 -4.48 10.76 6.94
N GLU A 114 -3.36 10.54 6.25
CA GLU A 114 -3.35 10.27 4.80
C GLU A 114 -4.07 8.97 4.47
N ILE A 115 -3.84 7.91 5.27
CA ILE A 115 -4.50 6.62 5.08
C ILE A 115 -6.02 6.79 5.15
N SER A 116 -6.50 7.51 6.16
CA SER A 116 -7.94 7.76 6.37
C SER A 116 -8.51 8.64 5.26
N ALA A 117 -7.80 9.69 4.85
CA ALA A 117 -8.18 10.56 3.75
C ALA A 117 -8.29 9.79 2.43
N LEU A 118 -7.30 8.96 2.10
CA LEU A 118 -7.29 8.13 0.89
C LEU A 118 -8.42 7.09 0.88
N SER A 119 -8.69 6.45 2.02
CA SER A 119 -9.80 5.50 2.18
C SER A 119 -11.16 6.17 1.90
N LEU A 120 -11.40 7.34 2.51
CA LEU A 120 -12.63 8.10 2.30
C LEU A 120 -12.75 8.67 0.88
N MET A 121 -11.65 9.16 0.32
CA MET A 121 -11.60 9.71 -1.04
C MET A 121 -11.91 8.65 -2.10
N TYR A 122 -11.29 7.48 -2.01
CA TYR A 122 -11.51 6.38 -2.96
C TYR A 122 -12.72 5.51 -2.63
N LYS A 123 -13.37 5.73 -1.48
CA LYS A 123 -14.50 4.91 -0.98
C LYS A 123 -14.13 3.42 -0.91
N LYS A 124 -12.96 3.13 -0.35
CA LYS A 124 -12.44 1.76 -0.18
C LYS A 124 -11.92 1.58 1.23
N ASP A 125 -12.14 0.40 1.80
CA ASP A 125 -11.57 0.02 3.09
C ASP A 125 -10.09 -0.33 2.93
N PHE A 126 -9.26 0.20 3.84
CA PHE A 126 -7.81 -0.02 3.82
C PHE A 126 -7.45 -1.00 4.94
N ILE A 127 -7.12 -2.24 4.55
CA ILE A 127 -6.67 -3.29 5.47
C ILE A 127 -5.14 -3.25 5.53
N ILE A 128 -4.59 -3.01 6.72
CA ILE A 128 -3.14 -2.93 6.93
C ILE A 128 -2.67 -4.21 7.61
N TYR A 129 -1.80 -4.94 6.91
CA TYR A 129 -1.11 -6.10 7.48
C TYR A 129 0.22 -5.65 8.09
N ARG A 130 0.49 -6.12 9.31
CA ARG A 130 1.74 -5.87 10.03
C ARG A 130 2.20 -7.19 10.61
N GLY A 131 3.49 -7.48 10.42
CA GLY A 131 4.11 -8.67 10.96
C GLY A 131 4.62 -8.33 12.34
N ASP A 132 4.27 -9.15 13.32
CA ASP A 132 4.94 -9.11 14.61
C ASP A 132 6.41 -9.47 14.38
N ARG A 133 7.30 -8.60 14.84
CA ARG A 133 8.73 -8.90 14.91
C ARG A 133 9.03 -9.63 16.20
#